data_AF-A0A7J5EZA9-F1
#
_entry.id   AF-A0A7J5EZA9-F1
#
_cell.length_a   1.000
_cell.length_b   1.000
_cell.length_c   1.000
_cell.angle_alpha   90.00
_cell.angle_beta   90.00
_cell.angle_gamma   90.00
#
_symmetry.space_group_name_H-M   'P 1'
#
loop_
_entity.id
_entity.type
_entity.pdbx_description
1 polymer ?
#
loop_
_entity_poly.entity_id
_entity_poly.type
_entity_poly.pdbx_seq_one_letter_code
_entity_poly.pdbx_strand_id
1 'polypeptide(L)'
;MSRLHLFALIIPFVTLTGAAHADDAEEEKKQELLKELGGFDNNSFGFLTDGLNHGELYLKAPAARCTEVVAQLKALGVPPTEEVFSRESFLLRKAPEKCARYAGLKLLGEAFPAIKEARSNANIVKDKKPGEAGTTMWSTEGVKTGKACVDALNAVEAKGAFMDVIIASPEPQLTGAQTRTFCEELIKTSAALAGESKDADAARKKKAHDRYAKAGAKGDRLEWLVYYDPDGDGFTWYVPGCKATDDPRALAKAKVLTQLWENPDGSWRVRKLTFKGHKKAKDVEREFEKKSDAYKFCK
;
A
#
# COMPACT_ATOMS: atom_id res chain seq x y z
N MET A 1 -0.12 -36.35 88.94
CA MET A 1 0.99 -35.64 88.25
C MET A 1 1.16 -36.28 86.89
N SER A 2 0.79 -35.53 85.84
CA SER A 2 0.89 -35.90 84.43
C SER A 2 2.33 -36.12 83.99
N ARG A 3 2.53 -37.03 83.02
CA ARG A 3 3.36 -36.79 81.83
C ARG A 3 3.01 -37.81 80.74
N LEU A 4 2.19 -37.35 79.79
CA LEU A 4 2.11 -37.89 78.43
C LEU A 4 3.47 -37.67 77.74
N HIS A 5 4.00 -38.71 77.08
CA HIS A 5 4.88 -38.49 75.93
C HIS A 5 4.32 -39.18 74.69
N LEU A 6 3.78 -38.28 73.86
CA LEU A 6 3.33 -38.33 72.48
C LEU A 6 4.22 -39.22 71.58
N PHE A 7 3.61 -40.22 70.95
CA PHE A 7 4.15 -40.85 69.74
C PHE A 7 3.98 -39.87 68.56
N ALA A 8 5.08 -39.38 68.00
CA ALA A 8 5.07 -38.58 66.79
C ALA A 8 4.99 -39.50 65.57
N LEU A 9 3.80 -39.54 64.95
CA LEU A 9 3.55 -40.17 63.66
C LEU A 9 3.99 -39.19 62.57
N ILE A 10 5.13 -39.45 61.92
CA ILE A 10 5.60 -38.69 60.76
C ILE A 10 4.78 -39.17 59.55
N ILE A 11 3.74 -38.42 59.20
CA ILE A 11 3.05 -38.54 57.91
C ILE A 11 3.88 -37.76 56.89
N PRO A 12 4.34 -38.36 55.78
CA PRO A 12 4.87 -37.58 54.67
C PRO A 12 3.71 -36.81 54.04
N PHE A 13 3.69 -35.49 54.27
CA PHE A 13 2.96 -34.55 53.44
C PHE A 13 3.59 -34.59 52.05
N VAL A 14 2.99 -35.37 51.16
CA VAL A 14 3.21 -35.23 49.71
C VAL A 14 2.71 -33.84 49.33
N THR A 15 3.64 -32.96 49.00
CA THR A 15 3.38 -31.64 48.43
C THR A 15 2.67 -31.79 47.08
N LEU A 16 1.35 -31.71 47.11
CA LEU A 16 0.43 -31.74 45.95
C LEU A 16 0.18 -30.33 45.35
N THR A 17 1.05 -29.37 45.62
CA THR A 17 0.85 -27.95 45.26
C THR A 17 1.48 -27.54 43.93
N GLY A 18 2.06 -28.48 43.16
CA GLY A 18 2.75 -28.19 41.89
C GLY A 18 1.97 -28.53 40.60
N ALA A 19 0.89 -29.32 40.68
CA ALA A 19 0.19 -29.83 39.49
C ALA A 19 -0.96 -28.93 39.01
N ALA A 20 -1.73 -28.34 39.94
CA ALA A 20 -2.92 -27.56 39.58
C ALA A 20 -2.62 -26.30 38.74
N HIS A 21 -1.46 -25.65 38.96
CA HIS A 21 -1.08 -24.45 38.20
C HIS A 21 -0.48 -24.76 36.81
N ALA A 22 0.03 -25.97 36.60
CA ALA A 22 0.56 -26.37 35.29
C ALA A 22 -0.57 -26.72 34.31
N ASP A 23 -1.61 -27.39 34.80
CA ASP A 23 -2.79 -27.76 34.02
C ASP A 23 -3.58 -26.53 33.55
N ASP A 24 -3.72 -25.52 34.41
CA ASP A 24 -4.40 -24.25 34.06
C ASP A 24 -3.65 -23.48 32.95
N ALA A 25 -2.32 -23.44 33.03
CA ALA A 25 -1.48 -22.75 32.03
C ALA A 25 -1.45 -23.49 30.68
N GLU A 26 -1.50 -24.83 30.70
CA GLU A 26 -1.56 -25.63 29.48
C GLU A 26 -2.91 -25.48 28.77
N GLU A 27 -4.00 -25.49 29.53
CA GLU A 27 -5.35 -25.27 28.97
C GLU A 27 -5.50 -23.82 28.46
N GLU A 28 -5.00 -22.81 29.18
CA GLU A 28 -5.00 -21.42 28.71
C GLU A 28 -4.27 -21.30 27.35
N LYS A 29 -3.05 -21.84 27.26
CA LYS A 29 -2.26 -21.86 26.03
C LYS A 29 -2.99 -22.59 24.89
N LYS A 30 -3.64 -23.72 25.17
CA LYS A 30 -4.46 -24.44 24.19
C LYS A 30 -5.59 -23.56 23.65
N GLN A 31 -6.33 -22.89 24.53
CA GLN A 31 -7.43 -22.00 24.13
C GLN A 31 -6.95 -20.80 23.30
N GLU A 32 -5.81 -20.21 23.66
CA GLU A 32 -5.18 -19.15 22.86
C GLU A 32 -4.81 -19.62 21.45
N LEU A 33 -4.20 -20.80 21.32
CA LEU A 33 -3.81 -21.37 20.03
C LEU A 33 -5.03 -21.74 19.16
N LEU A 34 -6.10 -22.29 19.75
CA LEU A 34 -7.36 -22.56 19.04
C LEU A 34 -7.99 -21.27 18.53
N LYS A 35 -8.01 -20.21 19.35
CA LYS A 35 -8.50 -18.89 18.97
C LYS A 35 -7.65 -18.27 17.85
N GLU A 36 -6.33 -18.38 17.93
CA GLU A 36 -5.41 -17.91 16.89
C GLU A 36 -5.66 -18.65 15.57
N LEU A 37 -5.85 -19.98 15.62
CA LEU A 37 -6.17 -20.81 14.47
C LEU A 37 -7.48 -20.40 13.80
N GLY A 38 -8.54 -20.17 14.58
CA GLY A 38 -9.81 -19.62 14.09
C GLY A 38 -9.66 -18.22 13.48
N GLY A 39 -8.72 -17.42 14.01
CA GLY A 39 -8.36 -16.11 13.47
C GLY A 39 -7.83 -16.16 12.03
N PHE A 40 -7.04 -17.16 11.66
CA PHE A 40 -6.55 -17.32 10.27
C PHE A 40 -7.69 -17.59 9.27
N ASP A 41 -8.67 -18.40 9.66
CA ASP A 41 -9.86 -18.69 8.84
C ASP A 41 -10.76 -17.45 8.72
N ASN A 42 -10.97 -16.71 9.81
CA ASN A 42 -11.71 -15.45 9.80
C ASN A 42 -11.05 -14.40 8.90
N ASN A 43 -9.73 -14.29 8.93
CA ASN A 43 -8.98 -13.41 8.04
C ASN A 43 -9.14 -13.83 6.56
N SER A 44 -9.10 -15.14 6.29
CA SER A 44 -9.34 -15.67 4.93
C SER A 44 -10.76 -15.34 4.46
N PHE A 45 -11.75 -15.49 5.32
CA PHE A 45 -13.13 -15.13 5.02
C PHE A 45 -13.26 -13.64 4.71
N GLY A 46 -12.70 -12.79 5.57
CA GLY A 46 -12.76 -11.36 5.39
C GLY A 46 -12.06 -10.87 4.11
N PHE A 47 -10.96 -11.53 3.70
CA PHE A 47 -10.35 -11.28 2.39
C PHE A 47 -11.35 -11.48 1.25
N LEU A 48 -12.14 -12.55 1.33
CA LEU A 48 -13.10 -12.93 0.28
C LEU A 48 -14.32 -12.02 0.25
N THR A 49 -14.68 -11.39 1.38
CA THR A 49 -15.83 -10.48 1.44
C THR A 49 -15.46 -9.02 1.20
N ASP A 50 -14.32 -8.56 1.73
CA ASP A 50 -13.98 -7.14 1.79
C ASP A 50 -12.79 -6.76 0.88
N GLY A 51 -11.99 -7.76 0.50
CA GLY A 51 -10.83 -7.70 -0.39
C GLY A 51 -9.92 -6.47 -0.24
N LEU A 52 -9.73 -5.67 -1.29
CA LEU A 52 -8.73 -4.58 -1.36
C LEU A 52 -8.91 -3.54 -0.24
N ASN A 53 -10.13 -3.31 0.24
CA ASN A 53 -10.42 -2.31 1.27
C ASN A 53 -9.92 -2.72 2.66
N HIS A 54 -9.65 -4.00 2.88
CA HIS A 54 -9.21 -4.53 4.17
C HIS A 54 -7.88 -5.32 4.09
N GLY A 55 -7.28 -5.42 2.89
CA GLY A 55 -6.07 -6.22 2.65
C GLY A 55 -4.87 -5.90 3.53
N GLU A 56 -4.68 -4.63 3.94
CA GLU A 56 -3.58 -4.24 4.83
C GLU A 56 -3.75 -4.77 6.27
N LEU A 57 -4.99 -5.05 6.70
CA LEU A 57 -5.28 -5.65 7.99
C LEU A 57 -5.16 -7.18 7.96
N TYR A 58 -5.47 -7.81 6.82
CA TYR A 58 -5.47 -9.28 6.65
C TYR A 58 -4.09 -9.95 6.69
N LEU A 59 -3.01 -9.20 6.45
CA LEU A 59 -1.68 -9.75 6.18
C LEU A 59 -0.67 -9.67 7.34
N LYS A 60 -1.10 -9.31 8.56
CA LYS A 60 -0.16 -9.12 9.67
C LYS A 60 0.55 -10.40 10.14
N ALA A 61 -0.13 -11.54 10.16
CA ALA A 61 0.45 -12.80 10.64
C ALA A 61 1.15 -13.58 9.49
N PRO A 62 2.39 -14.08 9.65
CA PRO A 62 3.05 -14.90 8.62
C PRO A 62 2.26 -16.18 8.30
N ALA A 63 2.28 -16.65 7.05
CA ALA A 63 1.58 -17.88 6.66
C ALA A 63 2.07 -19.12 7.43
N ALA A 64 3.39 -19.20 7.68
CA ALA A 64 4.00 -20.27 8.46
C ALA A 64 3.42 -20.38 9.89
N ARG A 65 2.97 -19.27 10.46
CA ARG A 65 2.41 -19.26 11.82
C ARG A 65 1.17 -20.14 11.94
N CYS A 66 0.30 -20.19 10.92
CA CYS A 66 -0.86 -21.07 10.94
C CYS A 66 -0.45 -22.55 11.10
N THR A 67 0.55 -22.98 10.33
CA THR A 67 1.08 -24.35 10.42
C THR A 67 1.80 -24.63 11.74
N GLU A 68 2.50 -23.65 12.31
CA GLU A 68 3.14 -23.77 13.63
C GLU A 68 2.12 -23.91 14.75
N VAL A 69 1.00 -23.18 14.69
CA VAL A 69 -0.11 -23.28 15.66
C VAL A 69 -0.71 -24.69 15.61
N VAL A 70 -0.94 -25.24 14.41
CA VAL A 70 -1.42 -26.62 14.25
C VAL A 70 -0.43 -27.64 14.84
N ALA A 71 0.88 -27.45 14.64
CA ALA A 71 1.89 -28.33 15.22
C ALA A 71 1.93 -28.24 16.75
N GLN A 72 1.79 -27.04 17.32
CA GLN A 72 1.73 -26.83 18.77
C GLN A 72 0.48 -27.46 19.39
N LEU A 73 -0.69 -27.31 18.79
CA LEU A 73 -1.92 -27.95 19.24
C LEU A 73 -1.80 -29.48 19.25
N LYS A 74 -1.16 -30.07 18.23
CA LYS A 74 -0.86 -31.51 18.20
C LYS A 74 0.10 -31.93 19.32
N ALA A 75 1.12 -31.12 19.61
CA ALA A 75 2.07 -31.40 20.68
C ALA A 75 1.41 -31.32 22.07
N LEU A 76 0.37 -30.50 22.23
CA LEU A 76 -0.48 -30.41 23.42
C LEU A 76 -1.56 -31.52 23.48
N GLY A 77 -1.51 -32.52 22.59
CA GLY A 77 -2.44 -33.65 22.61
C GLY A 77 -3.88 -33.32 22.19
N VAL A 78 -4.12 -32.15 21.58
CA VAL A 78 -5.46 -31.75 21.13
C VAL A 78 -5.95 -32.72 20.04
N PRO A 79 -7.13 -33.35 20.21
CA PRO A 79 -7.59 -34.37 19.28
C PRO A 79 -7.98 -33.76 17.93
N PRO A 80 -7.87 -34.52 16.81
CA PRO A 80 -8.27 -34.05 15.48
C PRO A 80 -9.79 -33.76 15.36
N THR A 81 -10.58 -34.22 16.33
CA THR A 81 -12.02 -33.95 16.48
C THR A 81 -12.33 -32.72 17.32
N GLU A 82 -11.33 -32.04 17.87
CA GLU A 82 -11.54 -30.79 18.58
C GLU A 82 -12.13 -29.74 17.63
N GLU A 83 -13.13 -28.99 18.11
CA GLU A 83 -13.72 -27.90 17.35
C GLU A 83 -12.86 -26.63 17.47
N VAL A 84 -12.59 -26.01 16.33
CA VAL A 84 -11.94 -24.71 16.23
C VAL A 84 -13.02 -23.68 15.92
N PHE A 85 -13.24 -22.75 16.83
CA PHE A 85 -14.21 -21.67 16.65
C PHE A 85 -13.69 -20.62 15.67
N SER A 86 -14.38 -20.48 14.55
CA SER A 86 -14.24 -19.37 13.59
C SER A 86 -15.63 -18.92 13.16
N ARG A 87 -15.74 -18.10 12.11
CA ARG A 87 -17.03 -17.73 11.52
C ARG A 87 -17.76 -18.96 10.97
N GLU A 88 -17.00 -19.95 10.50
CA GLU A 88 -17.49 -21.28 10.14
C GLU A 88 -16.66 -22.33 10.89
N SER A 89 -17.08 -22.64 12.12
CA SER A 89 -16.38 -23.60 12.99
C SER A 89 -16.02 -24.89 12.24
N PHE A 90 -14.83 -25.41 12.52
CA PHE A 90 -14.31 -26.60 11.84
C PHE A 90 -13.54 -27.50 12.81
N LEU A 91 -13.49 -28.80 12.50
CA LEU A 91 -12.71 -29.76 13.29
C LEU A 91 -11.21 -29.58 13.01
N LEU A 92 -10.35 -29.72 14.02
CA LEU A 92 -8.90 -29.53 13.92
C LEU A 92 -8.25 -30.32 12.77
N ARG A 93 -8.80 -31.50 12.41
CA ARG A 93 -8.36 -32.26 11.21
C ARG A 93 -8.42 -31.48 9.89
N LYS A 94 -9.23 -30.42 9.80
CA LYS A 94 -9.37 -29.52 8.65
C LYS A 94 -8.38 -28.34 8.67
N ALA A 95 -7.66 -28.12 9.78
CA ALA A 95 -6.73 -27.02 9.91
C ALA A 95 -5.64 -26.94 8.81
N PRO A 96 -5.06 -28.05 8.31
CA PRO A 96 -4.10 -27.98 7.20
C PRO A 96 -4.69 -27.37 5.92
N GLU A 97 -5.94 -27.71 5.59
CA GLU A 97 -6.66 -27.15 4.44
C GLU A 97 -6.89 -25.63 4.62
N LYS A 98 -7.30 -25.22 5.82
CA LYS A 98 -7.50 -23.80 6.16
C LYS A 98 -6.19 -23.01 6.12
N CYS A 99 -5.09 -23.56 6.65
CA CYS A 99 -3.78 -22.92 6.59
C CYS A 99 -3.24 -22.81 5.16
N ALA A 100 -3.44 -23.83 4.32
CA ALA A 100 -3.07 -23.77 2.90
C ALA A 100 -3.86 -22.67 2.17
N ARG A 101 -5.16 -22.56 2.45
CA ARG A 101 -5.99 -21.47 1.92
C ARG A 101 -5.49 -20.09 2.37
N TYR A 102 -5.22 -19.93 3.66
CA TYR A 102 -4.68 -18.68 4.19
C TYR A 102 -3.37 -18.30 3.50
N ALA A 103 -2.45 -19.26 3.32
CA ALA A 103 -1.17 -19.03 2.65
C ALA A 103 -1.35 -18.56 1.20
N GLY A 104 -2.21 -19.21 0.41
CA GLY A 104 -2.50 -18.83 -0.97
C GLY A 104 -3.13 -17.45 -1.10
N LEU A 105 -4.09 -17.11 -0.22
CA LEU A 105 -4.71 -15.78 -0.18
C LEU A 105 -3.75 -14.70 0.31
N LYS A 106 -2.88 -15.03 1.27
CA LYS A 106 -1.85 -14.12 1.77
C LYS A 106 -0.90 -13.70 0.65
N LEU A 107 -0.44 -14.66 -0.16
CA LEU A 107 0.40 -14.38 -1.32
C LEU A 107 -0.30 -13.45 -2.30
N LEU A 108 -1.58 -13.71 -2.63
CA LEU A 108 -2.36 -12.81 -3.50
C LEU A 108 -2.45 -11.39 -2.93
N GLY A 109 -2.59 -11.26 -1.60
CA GLY A 109 -2.58 -9.99 -0.89
C GLY A 109 -1.31 -9.15 -1.10
N GLU A 110 -0.17 -9.76 -1.40
CA GLU A 110 1.07 -9.02 -1.70
C GLU A 110 0.96 -8.16 -2.96
N ALA A 111 0.10 -8.51 -3.91
CA ALA A 111 -0.14 -7.75 -5.14
C ALA A 111 -1.07 -6.54 -4.94
N PHE A 112 -1.73 -6.43 -3.79
CA PHE A 112 -2.79 -5.43 -3.56
C PHE A 112 -2.36 -3.98 -3.75
N PRO A 113 -1.17 -3.53 -3.27
CA PRO A 113 -0.74 -2.15 -3.50
C PRO A 113 -0.68 -1.80 -4.99
N ALA A 114 -0.11 -2.68 -5.81
CA ALA A 114 0.00 -2.47 -7.26
C ALA A 114 -1.38 -2.49 -7.95
N ILE A 115 -2.29 -3.37 -7.52
CA ILE A 115 -3.67 -3.41 -8.03
C ILE A 115 -4.42 -2.11 -7.70
N LYS A 116 -4.30 -1.60 -6.46
CA LYS A 116 -4.93 -0.33 -6.04
C LYS A 116 -4.42 0.83 -6.89
N GLU A 117 -3.10 0.91 -7.11
CA GLU A 117 -2.48 1.98 -7.90
C GLU A 117 -2.92 1.94 -9.37
N ALA A 118 -2.97 0.73 -9.98
CA ALA A 118 -3.46 0.55 -11.34
C ALA A 118 -4.94 0.93 -11.48
N ARG A 119 -5.81 0.53 -10.54
CA ARG A 119 -7.24 0.92 -10.54
C ARG A 119 -7.42 2.43 -10.40
N SER A 120 -6.62 3.09 -9.55
CA SER A 120 -6.64 4.55 -9.41
C SER A 120 -6.29 5.23 -10.73
N ASN A 121 -5.21 4.81 -11.39
CA ASN A 121 -4.79 5.37 -12.68
C ASN A 121 -5.77 5.07 -13.81
N ALA A 122 -6.37 3.88 -13.85
CA ALA A 122 -7.42 3.56 -14.81
C ALA A 122 -8.61 4.52 -14.71
N ASN A 123 -9.02 4.87 -13.48
CA ASN A 123 -10.08 5.85 -13.25
C ASN A 123 -9.71 7.27 -13.69
N ILE A 124 -8.41 7.63 -13.69
CA ILE A 124 -7.96 8.93 -14.20
C ILE A 124 -7.91 8.90 -15.73
N VAL A 125 -7.35 7.83 -16.31
CA VAL A 125 -7.13 7.69 -17.76
C VAL A 125 -8.46 7.57 -18.52
N LYS A 126 -9.47 6.89 -17.97
CA LYS A 126 -10.74 6.64 -18.68
C LYS A 126 -11.46 7.93 -19.13
N ASP A 127 -11.28 9.02 -18.38
CA ASP A 127 -11.96 10.29 -18.62
C ASP A 127 -11.11 11.28 -19.43
N LYS A 128 -9.89 10.88 -19.84
CA LYS A 128 -8.98 11.71 -20.63
C LYS A 128 -9.23 11.54 -22.12
N LYS A 129 -9.16 12.66 -22.85
CA LYS A 129 -9.20 12.65 -24.31
C LYS A 129 -7.84 13.01 -24.92
N PRO A 130 -7.60 12.58 -26.18
CA PRO A 130 -6.39 12.94 -26.91
C PRO A 130 -6.19 14.45 -26.94
N GLY A 131 -4.97 14.88 -26.58
CA GLY A 131 -4.61 16.29 -26.60
C GLY A 131 -5.29 17.16 -25.55
N GLU A 132 -5.97 16.61 -24.54
CA GLU A 132 -6.39 17.34 -23.32
C GLU A 132 -5.21 17.57 -22.35
N ALA A 133 -5.40 18.47 -21.38
CA ALA A 133 -4.39 18.75 -20.36
C ALA A 133 -4.13 17.53 -19.46
N GLY A 134 -2.85 17.20 -19.27
CA GLY A 134 -2.36 16.11 -18.44
C GLY A 134 -2.53 14.72 -19.05
N THR A 135 -3.13 14.60 -20.24
CA THR A 135 -3.41 13.29 -20.86
C THR A 135 -2.17 12.43 -20.98
N THR A 136 -1.10 12.93 -21.61
CA THR A 136 0.13 12.14 -21.81
C THR A 136 0.83 11.74 -20.52
N MET A 137 0.82 12.62 -19.50
CA MET A 137 1.38 12.30 -18.18
C MET A 137 0.60 11.15 -17.55
N TRP A 138 -0.74 11.26 -17.48
CA TRP A 138 -1.59 10.23 -16.89
C TRP A 138 -1.61 8.94 -17.70
N SER A 139 -1.51 9.01 -19.03
CA SER A 139 -1.32 7.85 -19.89
C SER A 139 0.03 7.16 -19.64
N THR A 140 1.10 7.93 -19.40
CA THR A 140 2.41 7.35 -19.07
C THR A 140 2.38 6.65 -17.71
N GLU A 141 1.76 7.26 -16.70
CA GLU A 141 1.56 6.64 -15.39
C GLU A 141 0.61 5.42 -15.47
N GLY A 142 -0.42 5.46 -16.31
CA GLY A 142 -1.29 4.31 -16.59
C GLY A 142 -0.52 3.11 -17.14
N VAL A 143 0.37 3.31 -18.11
CA VAL A 143 1.26 2.25 -18.62
C VAL A 143 2.16 1.68 -17.52
N LYS A 144 2.79 2.57 -16.73
CA LYS A 144 3.73 2.19 -15.67
C LYS A 144 3.05 1.38 -14.57
N THR A 145 1.90 1.86 -14.08
CA THR A 145 1.15 1.21 -13.00
C THR A 145 0.46 -0.07 -13.47
N GLY A 146 -0.01 -0.11 -14.72
CA GLY A 146 -0.50 -1.35 -15.35
C GLY A 146 0.59 -2.43 -15.41
N LYS A 147 1.82 -2.09 -15.81
CA LYS A 147 2.96 -3.03 -15.80
C LYS A 147 3.28 -3.54 -14.39
N ALA A 148 3.39 -2.63 -13.42
CA ALA A 148 3.63 -3.00 -12.02
C ALA A 148 2.55 -3.95 -11.47
N CYS A 149 1.28 -3.73 -11.84
CA CYS A 149 0.18 -4.64 -11.49
C CYS A 149 0.36 -6.05 -12.11
N VAL A 150 0.66 -6.13 -13.42
CA VAL A 150 0.90 -7.42 -14.10
C VAL A 150 2.08 -8.15 -13.47
N ASP A 151 3.20 -7.45 -13.24
CA ASP A 151 4.40 -8.02 -12.63
C ASP A 151 4.13 -8.54 -11.21
N ALA A 152 3.38 -7.78 -10.40
CA ALA A 152 3.00 -8.20 -9.05
C ALA A 152 2.11 -9.46 -9.08
N LEU A 153 1.13 -9.52 -9.99
CA LEU A 153 0.26 -10.68 -10.16
C LEU A 153 1.02 -11.92 -10.66
N ASN A 154 1.99 -11.74 -11.55
CA ASN A 154 2.85 -12.83 -12.02
C ASN A 154 3.78 -13.33 -10.89
N ALA A 155 4.32 -12.41 -10.08
CA ALA A 155 5.19 -12.76 -8.96
C ALA A 155 4.45 -13.59 -7.89
N VAL A 156 3.20 -13.25 -7.57
CA VAL A 156 2.42 -14.01 -6.58
C VAL A 156 1.89 -15.33 -7.14
N GLU A 157 1.51 -15.38 -8.42
CA GLU A 157 1.13 -16.63 -9.10
C GLU A 157 2.30 -17.62 -9.13
N ALA A 158 3.52 -17.16 -9.43
CA ALA A 158 4.72 -17.99 -9.41
C ALA A 158 5.04 -18.57 -8.02
N LYS A 159 4.55 -17.92 -6.95
CA LYS A 159 4.63 -18.43 -5.57
C LYS A 159 3.47 -19.37 -5.19
N GLY A 160 2.51 -19.58 -6.09
CA GLY A 160 1.34 -20.44 -5.86
C GLY A 160 0.13 -19.72 -5.27
N ALA A 161 -0.01 -18.40 -5.46
CA ALA A 161 -1.22 -17.68 -5.08
C ALA A 161 -2.48 -18.19 -5.82
N PHE A 162 -3.64 -18.07 -5.18
CA PHE A 162 -4.91 -18.48 -5.77
C PHE A 162 -5.48 -17.40 -6.71
N MET A 163 -5.23 -17.55 -8.01
CA MET A 163 -5.57 -16.54 -9.02
C MET A 163 -7.05 -16.56 -9.46
N ASP A 164 -7.78 -17.62 -9.15
CA ASP A 164 -9.20 -17.83 -9.46
C ASP A 164 -10.16 -17.22 -8.40
N VAL A 165 -9.61 -16.76 -7.28
CA VAL A 165 -10.39 -16.13 -6.21
C VAL A 165 -10.76 -14.70 -6.58
N ILE A 166 -12.04 -14.35 -6.39
CA ILE A 166 -12.54 -12.98 -6.54
C ILE A 166 -11.87 -12.07 -5.52
N ILE A 167 -11.18 -11.05 -6.01
CA ILE A 167 -10.65 -9.94 -5.22
C ILE A 167 -11.80 -8.94 -5.05
N ALA A 168 -12.47 -9.01 -3.89
CA ALA A 168 -13.51 -8.05 -3.57
C ALA A 168 -12.92 -6.62 -3.51
N SER A 169 -13.53 -5.68 -4.20
CA SER A 169 -13.13 -4.28 -4.27
C SER A 169 -14.36 -3.49 -4.71
N PRO A 170 -14.45 -2.17 -4.44
CA PRO A 170 -15.37 -1.33 -5.20
C PRO A 170 -15.17 -1.59 -6.70
N GLU A 171 -16.29 -1.70 -7.40
CA GLU A 171 -16.45 -2.35 -8.71
C GLU A 171 -15.36 -2.01 -9.75
N PRO A 172 -14.99 -2.96 -10.62
CA PRO A 172 -15.49 -4.33 -10.70
C PRO A 172 -14.80 -5.29 -9.70
N GLN A 173 -15.56 -6.29 -9.25
CA GLN A 173 -15.02 -7.46 -8.56
C GLN A 173 -14.43 -8.40 -9.61
N LEU A 174 -13.14 -8.69 -9.50
CA LEU A 174 -12.39 -9.47 -10.50
C LEU A 174 -11.57 -10.52 -9.78
N THR A 175 -11.39 -11.69 -10.39
CA THR A 175 -10.38 -12.65 -9.92
C THR A 175 -8.97 -12.09 -10.09
N GLY A 176 -7.96 -12.72 -9.49
CA GLY A 176 -6.56 -12.39 -9.75
C GLY A 176 -6.22 -12.46 -11.24
N ALA A 177 -6.69 -13.50 -11.93
CA ALA A 177 -6.51 -13.66 -13.39
C ALA A 177 -7.23 -12.56 -14.19
N GLN A 178 -8.49 -12.25 -13.87
CA GLN A 178 -9.23 -11.17 -14.54
C GLN A 178 -8.60 -9.79 -14.26
N THR A 179 -8.05 -9.59 -13.06
CA THR A 179 -7.34 -8.35 -12.70
C THR A 179 -6.08 -8.18 -13.54
N ARG A 180 -5.39 -9.28 -13.91
CA ARG A 180 -4.25 -9.23 -14.84
C ARG A 180 -4.68 -8.70 -16.20
N THR A 181 -5.75 -9.25 -16.77
CA THR A 181 -6.31 -8.78 -18.06
C THR A 181 -6.71 -7.32 -17.99
N PHE A 182 -7.36 -6.88 -16.90
CA PHE A 182 -7.65 -5.47 -16.67
C PHE A 182 -6.37 -4.59 -16.67
N CYS A 183 -5.30 -5.04 -16.01
CA CYS A 183 -4.03 -4.32 -15.99
C CYS A 183 -3.34 -4.30 -17.36
N GLU A 184 -3.45 -5.36 -18.16
CA GLU A 184 -2.98 -5.39 -19.56
C GLU A 184 -3.78 -4.44 -20.45
N GLU A 185 -5.09 -4.36 -20.27
CA GLU A 185 -5.96 -3.41 -20.97
C GLU A 185 -5.61 -1.97 -20.60
N LEU A 186 -5.32 -1.68 -19.32
CA LEU A 186 -4.83 -0.37 -18.89
C LEU A 186 -3.54 0.01 -19.62
N ILE A 187 -2.58 -0.92 -19.73
CA ILE A 187 -1.32 -0.68 -20.47
C ILE A 187 -1.65 -0.32 -21.92
N LYS A 188 -2.48 -1.12 -22.58
CA LYS A 188 -2.81 -0.95 -24.00
C LYS A 188 -3.52 0.38 -24.26
N THR A 189 -4.59 0.65 -23.52
CA THR A 189 -5.41 1.87 -23.66
C THR A 189 -4.60 3.13 -23.34
N SER A 190 -3.81 3.10 -22.28
CA SER A 190 -2.97 4.23 -21.91
C SER A 190 -1.86 4.48 -22.95
N ALA A 191 -1.23 3.43 -23.48
CA ALA A 191 -0.22 3.58 -24.52
C ALA A 191 -0.80 4.16 -25.82
N ALA A 192 -2.01 3.72 -26.22
CA ALA A 192 -2.71 4.27 -27.37
C ALA A 192 -3.01 5.77 -27.18
N LEU A 193 -3.55 6.15 -26.03
CA LEU A 193 -3.89 7.54 -25.70
C LEU A 193 -2.64 8.46 -25.66
N ALA A 194 -1.52 7.95 -25.13
CA ALA A 194 -0.24 8.66 -25.19
C ALA A 194 0.25 8.85 -26.63
N GLY A 195 0.08 7.82 -27.48
CA GLY A 195 0.41 7.89 -28.91
C GLY A 195 -0.42 8.94 -29.64
N GLU A 196 -1.74 8.94 -29.43
CA GLU A 196 -2.68 9.89 -30.04
C GLU A 196 -2.45 11.34 -29.58
N SER A 197 -1.93 11.53 -28.37
CA SER A 197 -1.65 12.86 -27.81
C SER A 197 -0.26 13.41 -28.16
N LYS A 198 0.63 12.59 -28.74
CA LYS A 198 2.06 12.89 -28.89
C LYS A 198 2.34 14.21 -29.61
N ASP A 199 1.65 14.48 -30.72
CA ASP A 199 1.88 15.69 -31.52
C ASP A 199 1.32 16.94 -30.82
N ALA A 200 0.14 16.83 -30.19
CA ALA A 200 -0.44 17.91 -29.40
C ALA A 200 0.45 18.27 -28.20
N ASP A 201 1.01 17.26 -27.53
CA ASP A 201 1.98 17.41 -26.45
C ASP A 201 3.28 18.06 -26.91
N ALA A 202 3.83 17.60 -28.05
CA ALA A 202 5.04 18.19 -28.61
C ALA A 202 4.83 19.67 -28.94
N ALA A 203 3.67 20.02 -29.50
CA ALA A 203 3.30 21.40 -29.76
C ALA A 203 3.16 22.23 -28.47
N ARG A 204 2.55 21.68 -27.42
CA ARG A 204 2.41 22.34 -26.11
C ARG A 204 3.76 22.54 -25.41
N LYS A 205 4.58 21.50 -25.32
CA LYS A 205 5.95 21.57 -24.78
C LYS A 205 6.79 22.58 -25.54
N LYS A 206 6.68 22.61 -26.88
CA LYS A 206 7.34 23.62 -27.71
C LYS A 206 6.82 25.03 -27.39
N LYS A 207 5.51 25.22 -27.23
CA LYS A 207 4.92 26.51 -26.86
C LYS A 207 5.39 26.99 -25.48
N ALA A 208 5.42 26.10 -24.48
CA ALA A 208 5.94 26.38 -23.13
C ALA A 208 7.43 26.73 -23.19
N HIS A 209 8.21 25.93 -23.90
CA HIS A 209 9.63 26.17 -24.12
C HIS A 209 9.88 27.53 -24.76
N ASP A 210 9.18 27.83 -25.87
CA ASP A 210 9.30 29.11 -26.56
C ASP A 210 8.86 30.29 -25.68
N ARG A 211 7.82 30.13 -24.85
CA ARG A 211 7.34 31.14 -23.89
C ARG A 211 8.42 31.51 -22.88
N TYR A 212 9.01 30.52 -22.20
CA TYR A 212 10.02 30.76 -21.18
C TYR A 212 11.39 31.13 -21.76
N ALA A 213 11.77 30.57 -22.91
CA ALA A 213 13.00 30.93 -23.60
C ALA A 213 12.98 32.40 -24.05
N LYS A 214 11.86 32.88 -24.63
CA LYS A 214 11.65 34.31 -24.98
C LYS A 214 11.69 35.22 -23.75
N ALA A 215 11.29 34.72 -22.58
CA ALA A 215 11.38 35.44 -21.32
C ALA A 215 12.79 35.45 -20.70
N GLY A 216 13.74 34.72 -21.29
CA GLY A 216 15.15 34.68 -20.89
C GLY A 216 15.54 33.49 -20.02
N ALA A 217 14.67 32.49 -19.82
CA ALA A 217 15.04 31.25 -19.15
C ALA A 217 15.93 30.40 -20.08
N LYS A 218 16.92 29.70 -19.50
CA LYS A 218 17.88 28.82 -20.19
C LYS A 218 18.27 27.67 -19.25
N GLY A 219 18.98 26.67 -19.79
CA GLY A 219 19.55 25.55 -19.03
C GLY A 219 18.51 24.86 -18.15
N ASP A 220 18.95 24.35 -17.00
CA ASP A 220 18.09 23.65 -16.04
C ASP A 220 16.82 24.46 -15.71
N ARG A 221 16.91 25.79 -15.54
CA ARG A 221 15.71 26.60 -15.24
C ARG A 221 14.64 26.45 -16.32
N LEU A 222 15.02 26.50 -17.60
CA LEU A 222 14.07 26.34 -18.69
C LEU A 222 13.46 24.94 -18.69
N GLU A 223 14.27 23.92 -18.50
CA GLU A 223 13.80 22.53 -18.43
C GLU A 223 12.80 22.32 -17.28
N TRP A 224 13.07 22.87 -16.09
CA TRP A 224 12.15 22.82 -14.95
C TRP A 224 10.84 23.56 -15.23
N LEU A 225 10.91 24.77 -15.80
CA LEU A 225 9.70 25.52 -16.12
C LEU A 225 8.82 24.79 -17.15
N VAL A 226 9.42 24.22 -18.20
CA VAL A 226 8.69 23.44 -19.20
C VAL A 226 8.13 22.14 -18.63
N TYR A 227 8.90 21.45 -17.77
CA TYR A 227 8.45 20.20 -17.15
C TYR A 227 7.19 20.37 -16.30
N TYR A 228 7.08 21.50 -15.59
CA TYR A 228 5.89 21.83 -14.78
C TYR A 228 4.90 22.75 -15.49
N ASP A 229 5.06 22.93 -16.79
CA ASP A 229 4.12 23.60 -17.68
C ASP A 229 3.82 22.74 -18.92
N PRO A 230 3.54 21.42 -18.77
CA PRO A 230 3.37 20.56 -19.92
C PRO A 230 2.11 20.92 -20.74
N ASP A 231 1.15 21.63 -20.15
CA ASP A 231 -0.19 21.82 -20.69
C ASP A 231 -0.61 23.28 -20.93
N GLY A 232 0.27 24.25 -20.66
CA GLY A 232 -0.03 25.68 -20.83
C GLY A 232 -0.79 26.33 -19.67
N ASP A 233 -1.40 25.51 -18.80
CA ASP A 233 -1.96 25.87 -17.48
C ASP A 233 -0.96 25.53 -16.37
N GLY A 234 0.31 25.94 -16.57
CA GLY A 234 1.43 25.55 -15.71
C GLY A 234 1.18 25.74 -14.21
N PHE A 235 1.93 24.98 -13.41
CA PHE A 235 1.86 25.08 -11.96
C PHE A 235 2.06 26.52 -11.48
N THR A 236 1.24 26.96 -10.51
CA THR A 236 1.47 28.21 -9.80
C THR A 236 2.83 28.14 -9.10
N TRP A 237 3.77 28.94 -9.58
CA TRP A 237 5.08 29.07 -8.97
C TRP A 237 5.04 30.16 -7.89
N TYR A 238 5.77 29.93 -6.82
CA TYR A 238 5.97 30.91 -5.76
C TYR A 238 7.43 31.40 -5.77
N VAL A 239 7.60 32.72 -5.79
CA VAL A 239 8.91 33.39 -5.70
C VAL A 239 9.17 33.86 -4.25
N PRO A 240 10.37 34.37 -3.90
CA PRO A 240 10.70 34.75 -2.52
C PRO A 240 9.63 35.59 -1.82
N GLY A 241 9.39 35.29 -0.54
CA GLY A 241 8.25 35.81 0.21
C GLY A 241 6.94 35.07 -0.05
N CYS A 242 7.00 33.91 -0.70
CA CYS A 242 5.86 33.08 -1.08
C CYS A 242 4.80 33.82 -1.93
N LYS A 243 5.26 34.64 -2.88
CA LYS A 243 4.37 35.35 -3.80
C LYS A 243 4.10 34.48 -5.01
N ALA A 244 2.84 34.13 -5.23
CA ALA A 244 2.42 33.41 -6.43
C ALA A 244 2.68 34.26 -7.68
N THR A 245 3.20 33.64 -8.74
CA THR A 245 3.36 34.28 -10.04
C THR A 245 3.41 33.22 -11.15
N ASP A 246 2.82 33.57 -12.27
CA ASP A 246 2.87 32.85 -13.54
C ASP A 246 3.64 33.65 -14.60
N ASP A 247 4.09 34.87 -14.29
CA ASP A 247 4.82 35.74 -15.23
C ASP A 247 6.13 35.07 -15.69
N PRO A 248 6.25 34.71 -16.98
CA PRO A 248 7.44 34.05 -17.49
C PRO A 248 8.72 34.85 -17.24
N ARG A 249 8.67 36.19 -17.21
CA ARG A 249 9.84 37.04 -16.99
C ARG A 249 10.29 37.04 -15.53
N ALA A 250 9.36 37.10 -14.58
CA ALA A 250 9.64 36.94 -13.16
C ALA A 250 10.26 35.55 -12.88
N LEU A 251 9.66 34.49 -13.43
CA LEU A 251 10.14 33.13 -13.28
C LEU A 251 11.54 32.91 -13.89
N ALA A 252 11.79 33.48 -15.08
CA ALA A 252 13.09 33.41 -15.74
C ALA A 252 14.24 34.04 -14.93
N LYS A 253 13.94 35.00 -14.04
CA LYS A 253 14.91 35.72 -13.20
C LYS A 253 14.98 35.25 -11.75
N ALA A 254 14.00 34.46 -11.29
CA ALA A 254 13.89 34.05 -9.90
C ALA A 254 15.08 33.18 -9.46
N LYS A 255 15.73 33.59 -8.36
CA LYS A 255 16.80 32.78 -7.72
C LYS A 255 16.25 31.55 -7.02
N VAL A 256 15.02 31.63 -6.52
CA VAL A 256 14.30 30.54 -5.86
C VAL A 256 12.91 30.43 -6.48
N LEU A 257 12.55 29.22 -6.87
CA LEU A 257 11.22 28.84 -7.29
C LEU A 257 10.67 27.83 -6.29
N THR A 258 9.43 28.01 -5.86
CA THR A 258 8.78 27.13 -4.89
C THR A 258 7.47 26.61 -5.47
N GLN A 259 7.20 25.33 -5.25
CA GLN A 259 5.93 24.69 -5.56
C GLN A 259 5.28 24.24 -4.26
N LEU A 260 3.95 24.37 -4.18
CA LEU A 260 3.14 23.94 -3.05
C LEU A 260 2.02 23.05 -3.57
N TRP A 261 1.86 21.87 -2.96
CA TRP A 261 0.83 20.90 -3.27
C TRP A 261 0.08 20.50 -2.01
N GLU A 262 -1.21 20.25 -2.14
CA GLU A 262 -2.00 19.54 -1.14
C GLU A 262 -2.06 18.07 -1.57
N ASN A 263 -1.65 17.18 -0.68
CA ASN A 263 -1.72 15.74 -0.86
C ASN A 263 -3.14 15.25 -0.57
N PRO A 264 -3.54 14.06 -1.06
CA PRO A 264 -4.89 13.51 -0.84
C PRO A 264 -5.26 13.29 0.63
N ASP A 265 -4.26 13.12 1.50
CA ASP A 265 -4.43 12.96 2.96
C ASP A 265 -4.58 14.31 3.70
N GLY A 266 -4.64 15.43 2.96
CA GLY A 266 -4.73 16.78 3.51
C GLY A 266 -3.39 17.37 3.98
N SER A 267 -2.30 16.61 3.88
CA SER A 267 -0.95 17.14 4.12
C SER A 267 -0.49 18.02 2.96
N TRP A 268 0.57 18.80 3.18
CA TRP A 268 1.09 19.78 2.24
C TRP A 268 2.52 19.47 1.89
N ARG A 269 2.80 19.29 0.60
CA ARG A 269 4.16 19.14 0.07
C ARG A 269 4.67 20.48 -0.43
N VAL A 270 5.94 20.78 -0.16
CA VAL A 270 6.63 21.97 -0.65
C VAL A 270 7.97 21.59 -1.25
N ARG A 271 8.23 22.03 -2.48
CA ARG A 271 9.53 21.89 -3.15
C ARG A 271 10.13 23.25 -3.44
N LYS A 272 11.36 23.46 -2.99
CA LYS A 272 12.16 24.67 -3.22
C LYS A 272 13.34 24.36 -4.15
N LEU A 273 13.33 24.99 -5.31
CA LEU A 273 14.41 24.96 -6.29
C LEU A 273 15.21 26.25 -6.19
N THR A 274 16.52 26.15 -5.91
CA THR A 274 17.43 27.30 -5.92
C THR A 274 18.32 27.24 -7.15
N PHE A 275 18.47 28.37 -7.83
CA PHE A 275 19.25 28.50 -9.06
C PHE A 275 20.39 29.50 -8.89
N LYS A 276 21.58 29.13 -9.41
CA LYS A 276 22.71 30.05 -9.59
C LYS A 276 22.84 30.36 -11.08
N GLY A 277 22.40 31.55 -11.49
CA GLY A 277 22.18 31.83 -12.91
C GLY A 277 21.05 30.94 -13.44
N HIS A 278 21.33 30.14 -14.46
CA HIS A 278 20.38 29.20 -15.08
C HIS A 278 20.49 27.75 -14.58
N LYS A 279 21.54 27.44 -13.81
CA LYS A 279 21.81 26.08 -13.31
C LYS A 279 21.12 25.85 -11.96
N LYS A 280 20.55 24.67 -11.76
CA LYS A 280 20.00 24.24 -10.47
C LYS A 280 21.14 24.05 -9.48
N ALA A 281 21.09 24.78 -8.38
CA ALA A 281 22.06 24.72 -7.30
C ALA A 281 21.56 23.88 -6.12
N LYS A 282 20.25 23.92 -5.84
CA LYS A 282 19.64 23.16 -4.74
C LYS A 282 18.21 22.76 -5.09
N ASP A 283 17.81 21.61 -4.58
CA ASP A 283 16.47 21.05 -4.71
C ASP A 283 16.09 20.46 -3.36
N VAL A 284 15.07 21.01 -2.70
CA VAL A 284 14.63 20.57 -1.37
C VAL A 284 13.14 20.33 -1.40
N GLU A 285 12.72 19.14 -1.03
CA GLU A 285 11.32 18.78 -0.88
C GLU A 285 11.04 18.43 0.60
N ARG A 286 9.89 18.86 1.11
CA ARG A 286 9.40 18.56 2.47
C ARG A 286 7.88 18.45 2.48
N GLU A 287 7.37 17.65 3.40
CA GLU A 287 5.95 17.54 3.68
C GLU A 287 5.63 18.11 5.07
N PHE A 288 4.43 18.67 5.19
CA PHE A 288 3.93 19.34 6.38
C PHE A 288 2.47 18.98 6.58
N GLU A 289 2.04 18.67 7.80
CA GLU A 289 0.62 18.41 8.08
C GLU A 289 -0.26 19.65 7.91
N LYS A 290 0.30 20.85 8.08
CA LYS A 290 -0.44 22.11 8.08
C LYS A 290 0.00 23.02 6.95
N LYS A 291 -0.99 23.56 6.21
CA LYS A 291 -0.79 24.60 5.19
C LYS A 291 0.04 25.78 5.69
N SER A 292 -0.19 26.22 6.92
CA SER A 292 0.52 27.37 7.51
C SER A 292 2.02 27.12 7.61
N ASP A 293 2.45 25.89 7.93
CA ASP A 293 3.86 25.53 8.06
C ASP A 293 4.51 25.33 6.69
N ALA A 294 3.79 24.76 5.72
CA ALA A 294 4.19 24.76 4.31
C ALA A 294 4.43 26.18 3.78
N TYR A 295 3.54 27.14 4.09
CA TYR A 295 3.70 28.54 3.71
C TYR A 295 4.86 29.23 4.44
N LYS A 296 5.11 28.93 5.73
CA LYS A 296 6.31 29.42 6.43
C LYS A 296 7.58 28.88 5.78
N PHE A 297 7.58 27.61 5.41
CA PHE A 297 8.70 27.00 4.72
C PHE A 297 8.90 27.60 3.33
N CYS A 298 7.85 28.05 2.64
CA CYS A 298 7.89 28.72 1.34
C CYS A 298 8.52 30.12 1.38
N LYS A 299 8.28 30.91 2.43
CA LYS A 299 8.86 32.25 2.61
C LYS A 299 10.39 32.24 2.59
#